data_AF-A0A6P4FBK1-F1
#
_entry.id   AF-A0A6P4FBK1-F1
#
_cell.length_a   1.000
_cell.length_b   1.000
_cell.length_c   1.000
_cell.angle_alpha   90.00
_cell.angle_beta   90.00
_cell.angle_gamma   90.00
#
_symmetry.space_group_name_H-M   'P 1'
#
loop_
_entity.id
_entity.type
_entity.pdbx_description
1 polymer ?
#
loop_
_entity_poly.entity_id
_entity_poly.type
_entity_poly.pdbx_seq_one_letter_code
_entity_poly.pdbx_strand_id
1 'polypeptide(L)'
;MKLFLITLFGLLGNFAIDAVPQATVQPPTKSQSMDWNLYLNKLQNKAQLVQDMKNDLNSASIDKNLNDETEKINDYSATYSTEVQQLVSNIRPSLLTAHDSIIDAISIMHGWCSGADILLAAFLDTFPSNDIATRDETLKDLFDSDSSTEIMNKLKEASDMLGSASSLVSNISSEFDSDSTERSPLFQELLRHEILSDENKQYPARLVEKILEQMQEYIDHPDLLELVLSKTNLAGAVAISVLRSHANQEAPPTTHQTPKETTVDPQTYVRFRDRVLHRFKSTKNFFIAYKSSIDRAISSIDEINAKVLRNNQPAAAMGNVQPQYTPNNQRITDARLKNAAKALKNNCQKFSNAQI
;
A
#
# COMPACT_ATOMS: atom_id res chain seq x y z
N MET A 1 -7.16 17.69 -20.85
CA MET A 1 -5.84 18.04 -21.43
C MET A 1 -5.16 16.72 -21.79
N LYS A 2 -5.44 16.23 -23.01
CA LYS A 2 -4.47 15.88 -24.08
C LYS A 2 -3.60 14.65 -23.80
N LEU A 3 -3.89 13.60 -24.60
CA LEU A 3 -3.03 12.48 -24.99
C LEU A 3 -1.54 12.85 -25.07
N PHE A 4 -0.69 11.99 -24.53
CA PHE A 4 0.70 11.79 -24.97
C PHE A 4 0.92 10.27 -25.05
N LEU A 5 0.78 9.66 -26.24
CA LEU A 5 1.87 9.38 -27.19
C LEU A 5 3.02 8.58 -26.56
N ILE A 6 2.81 7.27 -26.41
CA ILE A 6 3.91 6.30 -26.38
C ILE A 6 4.33 6.11 -27.84
N THR A 7 5.43 6.77 -28.20
CA THR A 7 6.12 6.59 -29.47
C THR A 7 6.68 5.18 -29.57
N LEU A 8 6.06 4.41 -30.46
CA LEU A 8 6.55 3.21 -31.11
C LEU A 8 7.81 3.55 -31.93
N PHE A 9 9.01 3.16 -31.49
CA PHE A 9 10.19 2.90 -32.34
C PHE A 9 11.30 2.23 -31.51
N GLY A 10 11.75 1.03 -31.93
CA GLY A 10 12.96 0.41 -31.37
C GLY A 10 13.04 -1.12 -31.32
N LEU A 11 12.21 -1.88 -32.04
CA LEU A 11 12.35 -3.35 -32.14
C LEU A 11 12.41 -3.81 -33.60
N LEU A 12 13.36 -3.27 -34.35
CA LEU A 12 13.88 -3.87 -35.58
C LEU A 12 15.37 -3.51 -35.68
N GLY A 13 16.25 -4.49 -35.53
CA GLY A 13 17.66 -4.34 -35.90
C GLY A 13 18.65 -5.02 -34.97
N ASN A 14 18.72 -6.36 -35.03
CA ASN A 14 19.98 -7.11 -35.17
C ASN A 14 19.69 -8.62 -35.23
N PHE A 15 18.97 -9.04 -36.27
CA PHE A 15 19.15 -10.39 -36.81
C PHE A 15 20.24 -10.27 -37.87
N ALA A 16 21.50 -10.49 -37.48
CA ALA A 16 22.55 -10.76 -38.42
C ALA A 16 22.28 -12.14 -39.03
N ILE A 17 21.81 -12.17 -40.28
CA ILE A 17 21.79 -13.39 -41.08
C ILE A 17 23.22 -13.59 -41.57
N ASP A 18 24.02 -14.30 -40.79
CA ASP A 18 25.28 -14.85 -41.29
C ASP A 18 24.95 -16.05 -42.18
N ALA A 19 25.42 -15.97 -43.43
CA ALA A 19 25.33 -17.06 -44.39
C ALA A 19 26.16 -18.25 -43.89
N VAL A 20 25.50 -19.30 -43.40
CA VAL A 20 26.14 -20.55 -43.03
C VAL A 20 26.47 -21.35 -44.30
N PRO A 21 27.73 -21.75 -44.52
CA PRO A 21 28.12 -22.58 -45.66
C PRO A 21 27.47 -23.97 -45.54
N GLN A 22 27.02 -24.52 -46.68
CA GLN A 22 26.51 -25.89 -46.79
C GLN A 22 27.56 -26.90 -46.31
N ALA A 23 27.49 -27.30 -45.04
CA ALA A 23 28.16 -28.46 -44.52
C ALA A 23 27.25 -29.68 -44.67
N THR A 24 27.79 -30.71 -45.32
CA THR A 24 27.17 -32.03 -45.52
C THR A 24 26.63 -32.61 -44.21
N VAL A 25 25.31 -32.77 -44.14
CA VAL A 25 24.58 -33.29 -42.98
C VAL A 25 24.87 -34.78 -42.81
N GLN A 26 25.62 -35.13 -41.77
CA GLN A 26 25.59 -36.46 -41.16
C GLN A 26 24.28 -36.60 -40.37
N PRO A 27 23.55 -37.73 -40.43
CA PRO A 27 22.35 -37.91 -39.63
C PRO A 27 22.73 -37.95 -38.14
N PRO A 28 22.01 -37.24 -37.25
CA PRO A 28 22.37 -37.16 -35.85
C PRO A 28 22.23 -38.52 -35.16
N THR A 29 23.33 -38.95 -34.57
CA THR A 29 23.47 -40.13 -33.73
C THR A 29 22.69 -39.94 -32.42
N LYS A 30 21.74 -40.85 -32.13
CA LYS A 30 21.06 -41.12 -30.83
C LYS A 30 20.59 -39.89 -30.03
N SER A 31 19.27 -39.66 -30.03
CA SER A 31 18.59 -38.70 -29.15
C SER A 31 18.99 -38.88 -27.69
N GLN A 32 19.50 -37.82 -27.07
CA GLN A 32 19.37 -37.66 -25.62
C GLN A 32 17.87 -37.80 -25.29
N SER A 33 17.53 -38.70 -24.34
CA SER A 33 16.14 -38.92 -23.97
C SER A 33 15.55 -37.62 -23.42
N MET A 34 14.69 -37.00 -24.20
CA MET A 34 14.06 -35.74 -23.87
C MET A 34 13.10 -35.92 -22.68
N ASP A 35 13.27 -35.11 -21.64
CA ASP A 35 12.39 -35.15 -20.48
C ASP A 35 11.16 -34.27 -20.72
N TRP A 36 10.22 -34.79 -21.49
CA TRP A 36 8.93 -34.14 -21.73
C TRP A 36 8.14 -33.85 -20.44
N ASN A 37 8.40 -34.58 -19.35
CA ASN A 37 7.76 -34.29 -18.06
C ASN A 37 8.32 -33.02 -17.43
N LEU A 38 9.61 -32.72 -17.62
CA LEU A 38 10.20 -31.45 -17.19
C LEU A 38 9.50 -30.27 -17.86
N TYR A 39 9.32 -30.31 -19.18
CA TYR A 39 8.62 -29.24 -19.90
C TYR A 39 7.14 -29.16 -19.56
N LEU A 40 6.47 -30.30 -19.32
CA LEU A 40 5.09 -30.31 -18.84
C LEU A 40 4.97 -29.56 -17.51
N ASN A 41 5.87 -29.83 -16.56
CA ASN A 41 5.90 -29.14 -15.27
C ASN A 41 6.17 -27.64 -15.45
N LYS A 42 7.14 -27.25 -16.31
CA LYS A 42 7.42 -25.84 -16.60
C LYS A 42 6.20 -25.12 -17.18
N LEU A 43 5.49 -25.73 -18.13
CA LEU A 43 4.26 -25.18 -18.71
C LEU A 43 3.17 -24.99 -17.66
N GLN A 44 2.95 -26.00 -16.80
CA GLN A 44 1.94 -25.94 -15.74
C GLN A 44 2.28 -24.88 -14.69
N ASN A 45 3.54 -24.81 -14.26
CA ASN A 45 3.99 -23.84 -13.27
C ASN A 45 3.88 -22.39 -13.80
N LYS A 46 4.30 -22.13 -15.05
CA LYS A 46 4.12 -20.80 -15.65
C LYS A 46 2.64 -20.48 -15.85
N ALA A 47 1.80 -21.45 -16.22
CA ALA A 47 0.37 -21.21 -16.37
C ALA A 47 -0.27 -20.80 -15.03
N GLN A 48 0.12 -21.47 -13.95
CA GLN A 48 -0.29 -21.11 -12.59
C GLN A 48 0.23 -19.73 -12.19
N LEU A 49 1.51 -19.44 -12.46
CA LEU A 49 2.10 -18.13 -12.17
C LEU A 49 1.36 -16.99 -12.87
N VAL A 50 1.08 -17.10 -14.17
CA VAL A 50 0.33 -16.08 -14.91
C VAL A 50 -1.06 -15.86 -14.31
N GLN A 51 -1.72 -16.95 -13.89
CA GLN A 51 -3.05 -16.89 -13.29
C GLN A 51 -3.01 -16.26 -11.89
N ASP A 52 -2.03 -16.63 -11.07
CA ASP A 52 -1.79 -16.05 -9.75
C ASP A 52 -1.49 -14.56 -9.87
N MET A 53 -0.55 -14.19 -10.74
CA MET A 53 -0.21 -12.80 -11.03
C MET A 53 -1.44 -12.01 -11.51
N LYS A 54 -2.26 -12.58 -12.41
CA LYS A 54 -3.49 -11.91 -12.85
C LYS A 54 -4.44 -11.62 -11.69
N ASN A 55 -4.69 -12.63 -10.85
CA ASN A 55 -5.65 -12.52 -9.76
C ASN A 55 -5.12 -11.57 -8.69
N ASP A 56 -3.85 -11.73 -8.33
CA ASP A 56 -3.23 -11.04 -7.22
C ASP A 56 -2.89 -9.60 -7.59
N LEU A 57 -2.46 -9.30 -8.82
CA LEU A 57 -2.23 -7.91 -9.27
C LEU A 57 -3.53 -7.15 -9.46
N ASN A 58 -4.63 -7.81 -9.85
CA ASN A 58 -5.95 -7.16 -9.82
C ASN A 58 -6.42 -6.85 -8.39
N SER A 59 -5.96 -7.61 -7.38
CA SER A 59 -6.19 -7.28 -5.97
C SER A 59 -5.14 -6.35 -5.36
N ALA A 60 -3.93 -6.28 -5.94
CA ALA A 60 -2.79 -5.52 -5.48
C ALA A 60 -2.55 -4.24 -6.28
N SER A 61 -3.36 -3.92 -7.31
CA SER A 61 -3.47 -2.56 -7.83
C SER A 61 -3.68 -1.72 -6.60
N ILE A 62 -2.67 -0.91 -6.24
CA ILE A 62 -2.54 -0.25 -4.96
C ILE A 62 -3.93 0.14 -4.51
N ASP A 63 -4.38 -0.53 -3.44
CA ASP A 63 -5.77 -0.53 -3.00
C ASP A 63 -6.30 0.89 -3.22
N LYS A 64 -7.41 1.05 -3.96
CA LYS A 64 -8.00 2.37 -4.14
C LYS A 64 -8.08 3.09 -2.80
N ASN A 65 -8.30 2.33 -1.72
CA ASN A 65 -8.23 2.81 -0.35
C ASN A 65 -6.87 3.40 0.04
N LEU A 66 -5.73 2.80 -0.31
CA LEU A 66 -4.41 3.36 0.00
C LEU A 66 -4.18 4.69 -0.70
N ASN A 67 -4.52 4.82 -1.98
CA ASN A 67 -4.44 6.11 -2.69
C ASN A 67 -5.41 7.14 -2.11
N ASP A 68 -6.66 6.76 -1.86
CA ASP A 68 -7.68 7.62 -1.24
C ASP A 68 -7.26 8.06 0.18
N GLU A 69 -6.57 7.19 0.94
CA GLU A 69 -5.99 7.50 2.24
C GLU A 69 -4.78 8.43 2.10
N THR A 70 -3.90 8.23 1.11
CA THR A 70 -2.76 9.12 0.83
C THR A 70 -3.20 10.55 0.54
N GLU A 71 -4.30 10.73 -0.20
CA GLU A 71 -4.84 12.07 -0.49
C GLU A 71 -5.32 12.79 0.77
N LYS A 72 -5.91 12.04 1.72
CA LYS A 72 -6.43 12.57 2.98
C LYS A 72 -5.35 12.97 3.98
N ILE A 73 -4.08 12.59 3.77
CA ILE A 73 -3.00 12.96 4.70
C ILE A 73 -2.93 14.48 4.87
N ASN A 74 -3.17 15.26 3.82
CA ASN A 74 -3.07 16.73 3.92
C ASN A 74 -4.24 17.38 4.67
N ASP A 75 -5.37 16.68 4.83
CA ASP A 75 -6.54 17.18 5.58
C ASP A 75 -6.20 17.40 7.07
N TYR A 76 -5.18 16.71 7.57
CA TYR A 76 -4.71 16.81 8.96
C TYR A 76 -3.49 17.74 9.12
N SER A 77 -3.06 18.45 8.08
CA SER A 77 -1.85 19.29 8.09
C SER A 77 -1.79 20.32 9.20
N ALA A 78 -2.94 20.86 9.61
CA ALA A 78 -3.02 21.80 10.73
C ALA A 78 -2.54 21.20 12.07
N THR A 79 -2.49 19.88 12.20
CA THR A 79 -2.06 19.17 13.42
C THR A 79 -0.61 18.69 13.36
N TYR A 80 0.17 19.10 12.36
CA TYR A 80 1.55 18.64 12.19
C TYR A 80 2.55 19.60 12.82
N SER A 81 3.49 19.04 13.57
CA SER A 81 4.76 19.70 13.87
C SER A 81 5.63 19.75 12.61
N THR A 82 6.76 20.47 12.67
CA THR A 82 7.70 20.53 11.55
C THR A 82 8.27 19.15 11.25
N GLU A 83 8.54 18.38 12.30
CA GLU A 83 9.01 17.01 12.27
C GLU A 83 8.00 16.09 11.58
N VAL A 84 6.72 16.13 12.01
CA VAL A 84 5.65 15.36 11.37
C VAL A 84 5.46 15.77 9.91
N GLN A 85 5.50 17.07 9.60
CA GLN A 85 5.37 17.57 8.23
C GLN A 85 6.49 17.04 7.32
N GLN A 86 7.72 16.96 7.82
CA GLN A 86 8.85 16.39 7.09
C GLN A 86 8.65 14.89 6.85
N LEU A 87 8.23 14.13 7.86
CA LEU A 87 7.93 12.70 7.70
C LEU A 87 6.81 12.46 6.67
N VAL A 88 5.72 13.23 6.75
CA VAL A 88 4.59 13.18 5.82
C VAL A 88 5.03 13.43 4.38
N SER A 89 5.91 14.41 4.14
CA SER A 89 6.39 14.73 2.79
C SER A 89 7.11 13.59 2.09
N ASN A 90 7.68 12.63 2.86
CA ASN A 90 8.43 11.50 2.34
C ASN A 90 7.58 10.24 2.09
N ILE A 91 6.33 10.21 2.58
CA ILE A 91 5.42 9.08 2.37
C ILE A 91 5.02 8.96 0.89
N ARG A 92 4.52 10.05 0.30
CA ARG A 92 3.99 10.02 -1.07
C ARG A 92 5.04 9.60 -2.11
N PRO A 93 6.28 10.14 -2.10
CA PRO A 93 7.33 9.64 -2.98
C PRO A 93 7.57 8.14 -2.83
N SER A 94 7.58 7.62 -1.60
CA SER A 94 7.80 6.19 -1.34
C SER A 94 6.69 5.32 -1.94
N LEU A 95 5.43 5.75 -1.82
CA LEU A 95 4.30 5.05 -2.42
C LEU A 95 4.29 5.09 -3.95
N LEU A 96 4.69 6.23 -4.53
CA LEU A 96 4.81 6.36 -5.99
C LEU A 96 5.89 5.42 -6.54
N THR A 97 7.07 5.37 -5.91
CA THR A 97 8.11 4.42 -6.32
C THR A 97 7.63 2.97 -6.18
N ALA A 98 6.93 2.63 -5.09
CA ALA A 98 6.36 1.30 -4.94
C ALA A 98 5.35 0.97 -6.05
N HIS A 99 4.51 1.93 -6.42
CA HIS A 99 3.57 1.80 -7.54
C HIS A 99 4.28 1.54 -8.85
N ASP A 100 5.28 2.36 -9.18
CA ASP A 100 6.04 2.25 -10.43
C ASP A 100 6.74 0.88 -10.51
N SER A 101 7.33 0.39 -9.42
CA SER A 101 7.93 -0.95 -9.38
C SER A 101 6.91 -2.08 -9.56
N ILE A 102 5.68 -1.95 -9.06
CA ILE A 102 4.60 -2.91 -9.34
C ILE A 102 4.23 -2.86 -10.84
N ILE A 103 4.07 -1.67 -11.42
CA ILE A 103 3.76 -1.50 -12.85
C ILE A 103 4.88 -2.07 -13.72
N ASP A 104 6.14 -1.91 -13.34
CA ASP A 104 7.29 -2.52 -14.01
C ASP A 104 7.19 -4.06 -13.98
N ALA A 105 6.91 -4.65 -12.81
CA ALA A 105 6.74 -6.10 -12.68
C ALA A 105 5.60 -6.63 -13.57
N ILE A 106 4.50 -5.90 -13.65
CA ILE A 106 3.37 -6.20 -14.54
C ILE A 106 3.80 -6.12 -16.01
N SER A 107 4.51 -5.05 -16.38
CA SER A 107 4.97 -4.81 -17.75
C SER A 107 5.92 -5.90 -18.24
N ILE A 108 6.83 -6.35 -17.38
CA ILE A 108 7.73 -7.49 -17.65
C ILE A 108 6.90 -8.75 -17.95
N MET A 109 5.88 -9.02 -17.14
CA MET A 109 5.01 -10.18 -17.33
C MET A 109 4.19 -10.09 -18.63
N HIS A 110 3.72 -8.89 -19.00
CA HIS A 110 3.08 -8.63 -20.29
C HIS A 110 4.01 -8.91 -21.47
N GLY A 111 5.26 -8.44 -21.40
CA GLY A 111 6.27 -8.69 -22.42
C GLY A 111 6.50 -10.20 -22.61
N TRP A 112 6.68 -10.92 -21.51
CA TRP A 112 6.84 -12.38 -21.55
C TRP A 112 5.60 -13.10 -22.10
N CYS A 113 4.39 -12.74 -21.65
CA CYS A 113 3.13 -13.32 -22.13
C CYS A 113 2.94 -13.13 -23.65
N SER A 114 3.37 -11.98 -24.18
CA SER A 114 3.27 -11.68 -25.61
C SER A 114 4.20 -12.57 -26.45
N GLY A 115 5.44 -12.76 -26.01
CA GLY A 115 6.36 -13.72 -26.64
C GLY A 115 5.88 -15.16 -26.52
N ALA A 116 5.37 -15.53 -25.33
CA ALA A 116 4.85 -16.86 -25.05
C ALA A 116 3.64 -17.22 -25.94
N ASP A 117 2.74 -16.28 -26.25
CA ASP A 117 1.58 -16.55 -27.12
C ASP A 117 2.00 -17.02 -28.53
N ILE A 118 3.04 -16.38 -29.08
CA ILE A 118 3.62 -16.71 -30.39
C ILE A 118 4.28 -18.10 -30.35
N LEU A 119 5.17 -18.32 -29.39
CA LEU A 119 5.89 -19.59 -29.26
C LEU A 119 4.94 -20.76 -28.95
N LEU A 120 3.93 -20.55 -28.10
CA LEU A 120 2.93 -21.58 -27.82
C LEU A 120 2.04 -21.88 -29.03
N ALA A 121 1.77 -20.90 -29.90
CA ALA A 121 1.10 -21.15 -31.18
C ALA A 121 1.95 -22.08 -32.07
N ALA A 122 3.21 -21.72 -32.29
CA ALA A 122 4.14 -22.51 -33.10
C ALA A 122 4.30 -23.93 -32.54
N PHE A 123 4.46 -24.07 -31.22
CA PHE A 123 4.52 -25.36 -30.54
C PHE A 123 3.28 -26.22 -30.80
N LEU A 124 2.08 -25.64 -30.71
CA LEU A 124 0.81 -26.37 -30.93
C LEU A 124 0.64 -26.84 -32.38
N ASP A 125 1.21 -26.12 -33.35
CA ASP A 125 1.14 -26.43 -34.79
C ASP A 125 2.09 -27.56 -35.22
N THR A 126 3.04 -27.97 -34.36
CA THR A 126 3.93 -29.13 -34.61
C THR A 126 3.26 -30.49 -34.33
N PHE A 127 2.11 -30.51 -33.66
CA PHE A 127 1.45 -31.76 -33.28
C PHE A 127 0.94 -32.58 -34.48
N PRO A 128 0.30 -31.97 -35.51
CA PRO A 128 -0.13 -32.66 -36.72
C PRO A 128 1.00 -33.26 -37.56
N SER A 129 2.16 -32.58 -37.64
CA SER A 129 3.32 -33.00 -38.45
C SER A 129 4.26 -33.98 -37.74
N ASN A 130 4.02 -34.23 -36.45
CA ASN A 130 4.94 -34.97 -35.58
C ASN A 130 6.37 -34.41 -35.53
N ASP A 131 6.53 -33.09 -35.69
CA ASP A 131 7.84 -32.44 -35.70
C ASP A 131 8.40 -32.25 -34.28
N ILE A 132 9.10 -33.27 -33.81
CA ILE A 132 9.68 -33.31 -32.46
C ILE A 132 10.82 -32.29 -32.29
N ALA A 133 11.58 -31.99 -33.35
CA ALA A 133 12.73 -31.10 -33.28
C ALA A 133 12.28 -29.66 -33.03
N THR A 134 11.33 -29.17 -33.83
CA THR A 134 10.76 -27.83 -33.65
C THR A 134 10.02 -27.70 -32.33
N ARG A 135 9.39 -28.77 -31.81
CA ARG A 135 8.79 -28.76 -30.46
C ARG A 135 9.81 -28.46 -29.37
N ASP A 136 10.96 -29.12 -29.40
CA ASP A 136 12.01 -28.93 -28.41
C ASP A 136 12.57 -27.51 -28.46
N GLU A 137 12.94 -27.05 -29.66
CA GLU A 137 13.46 -25.70 -29.89
C GLU A 137 12.48 -24.62 -29.39
N THR A 138 11.20 -24.74 -29.75
CA THR A 138 10.18 -23.77 -29.32
C THR A 138 10.00 -23.74 -27.81
N LEU A 139 10.07 -24.89 -27.13
CA LEU A 139 9.99 -24.94 -25.67
C LEU A 139 11.27 -24.45 -24.99
N LYS A 140 12.45 -24.68 -25.57
CA LYS A 140 13.70 -24.08 -25.09
C LYS A 140 13.60 -22.56 -25.15
N ASP A 141 13.27 -22.01 -26.32
CA ASP A 141 13.13 -20.56 -26.51
C ASP A 141 12.10 -19.93 -25.55
N LEU A 142 10.98 -20.63 -25.31
CA LEU A 142 9.94 -20.18 -24.38
C LEU A 142 10.46 -20.05 -22.93
N PHE A 143 11.40 -20.90 -22.52
CA PHE A 143 11.89 -20.96 -21.14
C PHE A 143 13.32 -20.43 -20.96
N ASP A 144 14.04 -20.11 -22.02
CA ASP A 144 15.35 -19.45 -21.97
C ASP A 144 15.22 -17.98 -21.56
N SER A 145 14.07 -17.35 -21.84
CA SER A 145 13.71 -16.03 -21.31
C SER A 145 13.05 -16.12 -19.93
N ASP A 146 13.83 -16.36 -18.87
CA ASP A 146 13.28 -16.36 -17.52
C ASP A 146 13.19 -14.94 -16.93
N SER A 147 12.03 -14.32 -17.09
CA SER A 147 11.70 -13.00 -16.53
C SER A 147 11.46 -13.00 -15.01
N SER A 148 11.47 -14.18 -14.37
CA SER A 148 11.06 -14.33 -12.97
C SER A 148 11.95 -13.59 -12.00
N THR A 149 13.27 -13.60 -12.22
CA THR A 149 14.22 -12.88 -11.35
C THR A 149 13.98 -11.38 -11.42
N GLU A 150 13.68 -10.85 -12.60
CA GLU A 150 13.41 -9.43 -12.80
C GLU A 150 12.09 -9.02 -12.13
N ILE A 151 11.03 -9.83 -12.28
CA ILE A 151 9.75 -9.65 -11.58
C ILE A 151 9.96 -9.66 -10.06
N MET A 152 10.69 -10.64 -9.52
CA MET A 152 10.96 -10.72 -8.08
C MET A 152 11.73 -9.50 -7.55
N ASN A 153 12.70 -8.99 -8.31
CA ASN A 153 13.46 -7.80 -7.94
C ASN A 153 12.56 -6.55 -7.88
N LYS A 154 11.65 -6.39 -8.85
CA LYS A 154 10.69 -5.29 -8.89
C LYS A 154 9.66 -5.36 -7.77
N LEU A 155 9.12 -6.55 -7.49
CA LEU A 155 8.23 -6.74 -6.34
C LEU A 155 8.94 -6.49 -5.01
N LYS A 156 10.21 -6.90 -4.89
CA LYS A 156 11.02 -6.62 -3.71
C LYS A 156 11.25 -5.12 -3.52
N GLU A 157 11.63 -4.40 -4.59
CA GLU A 157 11.78 -2.95 -4.56
C GLU A 157 10.48 -2.27 -4.08
N ALA A 158 9.32 -2.71 -4.58
CA ALA A 158 8.04 -2.20 -4.12
C ALA A 158 7.80 -2.47 -2.61
N SER A 159 8.08 -3.68 -2.15
CA SER A 159 7.95 -4.07 -0.73
C SER A 159 8.87 -3.24 0.17
N ASP A 160 10.13 -3.03 -0.23
CA ASP A 160 11.11 -2.22 0.51
C ASP A 160 10.68 -0.75 0.61
N MET A 161 10.11 -0.19 -0.47
CA MET A 161 9.59 1.19 -0.49
C MET A 161 8.33 1.35 0.36
N LEU A 162 7.41 0.37 0.34
CA LEU A 162 6.28 0.36 1.26
C LEU A 162 6.71 0.19 2.72
N GLY A 163 7.73 -0.64 2.98
CA GLY A 163 8.34 -0.78 4.31
C GLY A 163 8.91 0.54 4.83
N SER A 164 9.55 1.30 3.94
CA SER A 164 10.01 2.66 4.24
C SER A 164 8.85 3.60 4.59
N ALA A 165 7.75 3.57 3.82
CA ALA A 165 6.55 4.34 4.11
C ALA A 165 5.89 3.93 5.46
N SER A 166 5.82 2.64 5.75
CA SER A 166 5.28 2.12 7.02
C SER A 166 6.10 2.60 8.22
N SER A 167 7.43 2.62 8.08
CA SER A 167 8.35 3.16 9.09
C SER A 167 8.12 4.66 9.33
N LEU A 168 7.98 5.46 8.26
CA LEU A 168 7.64 6.89 8.37
C LEU A 168 6.34 7.12 9.14
N VAL A 169 5.29 6.35 8.83
CA VAL A 169 3.99 6.45 9.52
C VAL A 169 4.09 6.02 11.00
N SER A 170 4.92 5.02 11.29
CA SER A 170 5.21 4.63 12.68
C SER A 170 5.87 5.75 13.46
N ASN A 171 6.86 6.43 12.86
CA ASN A 171 7.55 7.56 13.48
C ASN A 171 6.61 8.76 13.70
N ILE A 172 5.71 9.03 12.76
CA ILE A 172 4.66 10.05 12.93
C ILE A 172 3.83 9.75 14.18
N SER A 173 3.45 8.49 14.38
CA SER A 173 2.65 8.08 15.53
C SER A 173 3.35 8.31 16.87
N SER A 174 4.68 8.18 16.92
CA SER A 174 5.48 8.49 18.11
C SER A 174 5.66 9.99 18.33
N GLU A 175 5.83 10.79 17.26
CA GLU A 175 5.90 12.25 17.39
C GLU A 175 4.59 12.83 17.99
N PHE A 176 3.43 12.27 17.61
CA PHE A 176 2.15 12.69 18.18
C PHE A 176 2.03 12.51 19.71
N ASP A 177 2.76 11.57 20.30
CA ASP A 177 2.75 11.40 21.76
C ASP A 177 3.48 12.55 22.46
N SER A 178 4.51 13.13 21.83
CA SER A 178 5.16 14.35 22.29
C SER A 178 4.32 15.59 22.00
N ASP A 179 3.82 15.70 20.77
CA ASP A 179 3.10 16.87 20.26
C ASP A 179 1.77 17.12 20.97
N SER A 180 1.11 16.06 21.45
CA SER A 180 -0.18 16.14 22.16
C SER A 180 -0.06 16.54 23.63
N THR A 181 1.16 16.66 24.17
CA THR A 181 1.35 17.16 25.54
C THR A 181 0.94 18.62 25.63
N GLU A 182 0.26 19.02 26.70
CA GLU A 182 -0.22 20.41 26.87
C GLU A 182 0.93 21.45 26.89
N ARG A 183 2.16 21.01 27.18
CA ARG A 183 3.37 21.83 27.16
C ARG A 183 4.04 21.92 25.78
N SER A 184 3.58 21.15 24.81
CA SER A 184 4.09 21.21 23.44
C SER A 184 3.80 22.57 22.81
N PRO A 185 4.76 23.18 22.07
CA PRO A 185 4.51 24.39 21.30
C PRO A 185 3.35 24.24 20.32
N LEU A 186 3.19 23.06 19.71
CA LEU A 186 2.10 22.80 18.77
C LEU A 186 0.75 22.75 19.48
N PHE A 187 0.69 22.14 20.66
CA PHE A 187 -0.53 22.11 21.45
C PHE A 187 -1.01 23.54 21.79
N GLN A 188 -0.08 24.40 22.20
CA GLN A 188 -0.36 25.80 22.52
C GLN A 188 -0.87 26.58 21.31
N GLU A 189 -0.28 26.36 20.13
CA GLU A 189 -0.73 27.02 18.90
C GLU A 189 -2.14 26.54 18.47
N LEU A 190 -2.41 25.24 18.60
CA LEU A 190 -3.75 24.71 18.34
C LEU A 190 -4.78 25.22 19.35
N LEU A 191 -4.40 25.33 20.63
CA LEU A 191 -5.25 25.89 21.68
C LEU A 191 -5.60 27.36 21.38
N ARG A 192 -4.60 28.15 20.98
CA ARG A 192 -4.78 29.53 20.50
C ARG A 192 -5.77 29.58 19.34
N HIS A 193 -5.60 28.71 18.34
CA HIS A 193 -6.50 28.65 17.18
C HIS A 193 -7.93 28.29 17.59
N GLU A 194 -8.14 27.32 18.48
CA GLU A 194 -9.45 26.93 19.01
C GLU A 194 -10.16 28.08 19.73
N ILE A 195 -9.42 28.89 20.50
CA ILE A 195 -9.99 30.07 21.17
C ILE A 195 -10.37 31.15 20.16
N LEU A 196 -9.52 31.41 19.16
CA LEU A 196 -9.77 32.41 18.11
C LEU A 196 -10.94 32.03 17.20
N SER A 197 -11.14 30.73 16.97
CA SER A 197 -12.19 30.19 16.10
C SER A 197 -13.48 29.82 16.84
N ASP A 198 -13.58 30.15 18.13
CA ASP A 198 -14.77 29.84 18.93
C ASP A 198 -16.04 30.48 18.34
N GLU A 199 -16.98 29.63 17.92
CA GLU A 199 -18.20 30.03 17.22
C GLU A 199 -19.06 31.00 18.04
N ASN A 200 -18.99 30.90 19.37
CA ASN A 200 -19.70 31.79 20.29
C ASN A 200 -19.07 33.19 20.39
N LYS A 201 -17.91 33.41 19.74
CA LYS A 201 -17.09 34.63 19.82
C LYS A 201 -16.92 35.10 21.27
N GLN A 202 -16.76 34.14 22.17
CA GLN A 202 -16.77 34.38 23.61
C GLN A 202 -15.65 35.35 24.03
N TYR A 203 -14.58 35.42 23.22
CA TYR A 203 -13.43 36.26 23.45
C TYR A 203 -13.02 37.05 22.19
N PRO A 204 -12.82 38.38 22.30
CA PRO A 204 -12.25 39.16 21.20
C PRO A 204 -10.76 38.84 21.02
N ALA A 205 -10.27 38.85 19.77
CA ALA A 205 -8.89 38.50 19.42
C ALA A 205 -7.81 39.20 20.28
N ARG A 206 -8.04 40.46 20.65
CA ARG A 206 -7.15 41.25 21.51
C ARG A 206 -6.96 40.71 22.94
N LEU A 207 -7.81 39.80 23.39
CA LEU A 207 -7.75 39.20 24.74
C LEU A 207 -7.23 37.76 24.73
N VAL A 208 -6.98 37.17 23.56
CA VAL A 208 -6.57 35.76 23.45
C VAL A 208 -5.24 35.49 24.14
N GLU A 209 -4.25 36.38 24.02
CA GLU A 209 -2.97 36.22 24.73
C GLU A 209 -3.15 36.20 26.24
N LYS A 210 -3.97 37.11 26.78
CA LYS A 210 -4.26 37.17 28.21
C LYS A 210 -5.01 35.93 28.70
N ILE A 211 -5.85 35.36 27.85
CA ILE A 211 -6.58 34.10 28.11
C ILE A 211 -5.61 32.92 28.12
N LEU A 212 -4.69 32.86 27.16
CA LEU A 212 -3.65 31.84 27.10
C LEU A 212 -2.72 31.91 28.30
N GLU A 213 -2.32 33.12 28.72
CA GLU A 213 -1.54 33.33 29.96
C GLU A 213 -2.26 32.76 31.19
N GLN A 214 -3.58 32.96 31.30
CA GLN A 214 -4.38 32.39 32.40
C GLN A 214 -4.52 30.86 32.28
N MET A 215 -4.68 30.34 31.06
CA MET A 215 -4.76 28.90 30.83
C MET A 215 -3.43 28.19 31.10
N GLN A 216 -2.29 28.88 30.89
CA GLN A 216 -0.96 28.36 31.19
C GLN A 216 -0.80 28.02 32.67
N GLU A 217 -1.45 28.77 33.57
CA GLU A 217 -1.46 28.47 35.01
C GLU A 217 -2.04 27.07 35.29
N TYR A 218 -3.08 26.64 34.56
CA TYR A 218 -3.65 25.30 34.69
C TYR A 218 -2.77 24.19 34.10
N ILE A 219 -1.89 24.53 33.14
CA ILE A 219 -0.94 23.60 32.52
C ILE A 219 0.29 23.40 33.42
N ASP A 220 0.73 24.47 34.07
CA ASP A 220 1.88 24.44 34.98
C ASP A 220 1.50 23.81 36.33
N HIS A 221 0.25 24.01 36.77
CA HIS A 221 -0.29 23.55 38.05
C HIS A 221 -1.61 22.77 37.88
N PRO A 222 -1.56 21.51 37.42
CA PRO A 222 -2.75 20.70 37.18
C PRO A 222 -3.59 20.44 38.45
N ASP A 223 -2.97 20.52 39.63
CA ASP A 223 -3.64 20.45 40.93
C ASP A 223 -4.58 21.64 41.18
N LEU A 224 -4.25 22.84 40.68
CA LEU A 224 -5.15 23.99 40.73
C LEU A 224 -6.39 23.75 39.88
N LEU A 225 -6.23 23.15 38.69
CA LEU A 225 -7.36 22.82 37.82
C LEU A 225 -8.32 21.85 38.52
N GLU A 226 -7.80 20.77 39.11
CA GLU A 226 -8.61 19.78 39.85
C GLU A 226 -9.30 20.40 41.08
N LEU A 227 -8.59 21.26 41.82
CA LEU A 227 -9.13 21.96 42.99
C LEU A 227 -10.26 22.92 42.60
N VAL A 228 -10.11 23.68 41.51
CA VAL A 228 -11.15 24.64 41.11
C VAL A 228 -12.35 23.92 40.51
N LEU A 229 -12.15 22.88 39.68
CA LEU A 229 -13.24 22.07 39.12
C LEU A 229 -14.05 21.34 40.20
N SER A 230 -13.40 20.78 41.21
CA SER A 230 -14.08 20.13 42.34
C SER A 230 -14.90 21.14 43.16
N LYS A 231 -14.37 22.35 43.39
CA LYS A 231 -15.09 23.44 44.06
C LYS A 231 -16.27 23.98 43.24
N THR A 232 -16.17 24.09 41.91
CA THR A 232 -17.29 24.54 41.06
C THR A 232 -18.42 23.50 41.04
N ASN A 233 -18.09 22.21 40.98
CA ASN A 233 -19.08 21.13 41.07
C ASN A 233 -19.76 21.10 42.45
N LEU A 234 -18.99 21.33 43.53
CA LEU A 234 -19.54 21.43 44.88
C LEU A 234 -20.43 22.67 45.06
N ALA A 235 -20.00 23.83 44.53
CA ALA A 235 -20.77 25.07 44.55
C ALA A 235 -22.05 24.97 43.70
N GLY A 236 -22.03 24.27 42.57
CA GLY A 236 -23.21 23.96 41.78
C GLY A 236 -24.19 23.04 42.52
N ALA A 237 -23.68 22.01 43.20
CA ALA A 237 -24.48 21.13 44.04
C ALA A 237 -25.09 21.85 45.26
N VAL A 238 -24.34 22.79 45.86
CA VAL A 238 -24.79 23.62 46.98
C VAL A 238 -25.76 24.72 46.52
N ALA A 239 -25.56 25.34 45.36
CA ALA A 239 -26.50 26.31 44.81
C ALA A 239 -27.84 25.66 44.47
N ILE A 240 -27.83 24.41 43.97
CA ILE A 240 -29.05 23.63 43.75
C ILE A 240 -29.72 23.24 45.08
N SER A 241 -28.96 22.96 46.14
CA SER A 241 -29.53 22.66 47.47
C SER A 241 -30.03 23.91 48.21
N VAL A 242 -29.41 25.08 47.96
CA VAL A 242 -29.84 26.39 48.50
C VAL A 242 -31.06 26.93 47.75
N LEU A 243 -31.11 26.81 46.42
CA LEU A 243 -32.29 27.16 45.61
C LEU A 243 -33.49 26.27 45.94
N ARG A 244 -33.26 25.01 46.32
CA ARG A 244 -34.32 24.10 46.77
C ARG A 244 -34.78 24.38 48.22
N SER A 245 -33.99 25.10 49.02
CA SER A 245 -34.35 25.49 50.40
C SER A 245 -34.87 26.93 50.54
N HIS A 246 -34.73 27.79 49.52
CA HIS A 246 -35.15 29.20 49.56
C HIS A 246 -36.22 29.56 48.51
N ALA A 247 -37.15 28.64 48.22
CA ALA A 247 -38.28 28.89 47.31
C ALA A 247 -39.39 29.81 47.90
N ASN A 248 -39.12 30.55 48.96
CA ASN A 248 -40.03 31.56 49.52
C ASN A 248 -39.22 32.65 50.23
N GLN A 249 -38.66 33.60 49.48
CA GLN A 249 -38.43 34.98 49.97
C GLN A 249 -38.12 35.92 48.80
N GLU A 250 -38.73 37.10 48.88
CA GLU A 250 -38.76 38.16 47.87
C GLU A 250 -37.38 38.67 47.45
N ALA A 251 -37.31 39.15 46.21
CA ALA A 251 -36.12 39.70 45.57
C ALA A 251 -35.70 41.06 46.16
N PRO A 252 -34.39 41.29 46.40
CA PRO A 252 -33.82 42.63 46.54
C PRO A 252 -33.09 43.08 45.24
N PRO A 253 -32.78 44.39 45.12
CA PRO A 253 -32.66 45.07 43.83
C PRO A 253 -31.30 44.92 43.15
N THR A 254 -31.33 45.19 41.85
CA THR A 254 -30.24 45.27 40.88
C THR A 254 -29.03 46.03 41.43
N THR A 255 -27.96 45.31 41.74
CA THR A 255 -26.62 45.88 41.96
C THR A 255 -25.86 45.99 40.65
N HIS A 256 -25.22 47.14 40.48
CA HIS A 256 -24.32 47.49 39.38
C HIS A 256 -23.38 46.33 39.01
N GLN A 257 -23.40 45.94 37.73
CA GLN A 257 -22.35 45.12 37.13
C GLN A 257 -21.07 45.96 37.06
N THR A 258 -20.18 45.75 38.02
CA THR A 258 -18.74 45.98 37.85
C THR A 258 -18.27 45.19 36.62
N PRO A 259 -17.24 45.67 35.88
CA PRO A 259 -16.74 44.96 34.71
C PRO A 259 -16.34 43.56 35.15
N LYS A 260 -16.98 42.52 34.58
CA LYS A 260 -16.53 41.13 34.76
C LYS A 260 -15.06 41.10 34.39
N GLU A 261 -14.19 40.91 35.38
CA GLU A 261 -12.82 40.52 35.13
C GLU A 261 -12.87 39.33 34.17
N THR A 262 -12.17 39.46 33.05
CA THR A 262 -11.91 38.36 32.12
C THR A 262 -11.01 37.36 32.83
N THR A 263 -11.57 36.61 33.75
CA THR A 263 -11.02 35.37 34.29
C THR A 263 -11.58 34.25 33.43
N VAL A 264 -10.70 33.48 32.81
CA VAL A 264 -11.05 32.26 32.11
C VAL A 264 -11.59 31.29 33.14
N ASP A 265 -12.84 30.88 32.98
CA ASP A 265 -13.41 29.82 33.79
C ASP A 265 -12.70 28.48 33.46
N PRO A 266 -12.28 27.68 34.45
CA PRO A 266 -11.60 26.41 34.22
C PRO A 266 -12.37 25.43 33.33
N GLN A 267 -13.71 25.45 33.33
CA GLN A 267 -14.48 24.60 32.41
C GLN A 267 -14.30 25.04 30.96
N THR A 268 -14.09 26.33 30.73
CA THR A 268 -13.77 26.87 29.41
C THR A 268 -12.40 26.40 28.94
N TYR A 269 -11.39 26.39 29.83
CA TYR A 269 -10.08 25.79 29.54
C TYR A 269 -10.21 24.31 29.14
N VAL A 270 -10.85 23.51 30.00
CA VAL A 270 -11.09 22.07 29.74
C VAL A 270 -11.77 21.85 28.40
N ARG A 271 -12.80 22.64 28.06
CA ARG A 271 -13.51 22.53 26.79
C ARG A 271 -12.60 22.77 25.58
N PHE A 272 -11.72 23.77 25.61
CA PHE A 272 -10.79 24.03 24.50
C PHE A 272 -9.68 22.98 24.45
N ARG A 273 -9.10 22.64 25.60
CA ARG A 273 -8.10 21.57 25.73
C ARG A 273 -8.61 20.25 25.14
N ASP A 274 -9.81 19.83 25.50
CA ASP A 274 -10.39 18.57 25.04
C ASP A 274 -10.67 18.59 23.52
N ARG A 275 -10.98 19.76 22.93
CA ARG A 275 -11.09 19.93 21.47
C ARG A 275 -9.74 19.74 20.77
N VAL A 276 -8.66 20.33 21.31
CA VAL A 276 -7.29 20.13 20.78
C VAL A 276 -6.87 18.67 20.87
N LEU A 277 -7.04 18.03 22.03
CA LEU A 277 -6.75 16.62 22.24
C LEU A 277 -7.56 15.71 21.29
N HIS A 278 -8.83 16.07 21.03
CA HIS A 278 -9.65 15.34 20.06
C HIS A 278 -9.09 15.41 18.64
N ARG A 279 -8.58 16.56 18.20
CA ARG A 279 -7.92 16.71 16.89
C ARG A 279 -6.69 15.80 16.79
N PHE A 280 -5.78 15.85 17.77
CA PHE A 280 -4.61 14.97 17.81
C PHE A 280 -5.00 13.49 17.77
N LYS A 281 -6.01 13.10 18.55
CA LYS A 281 -6.51 11.72 18.57
C LYS A 281 -7.06 11.30 17.21
N SER A 282 -7.83 12.16 16.54
CA SER A 282 -8.37 11.89 15.21
C SER A 282 -7.26 11.69 14.19
N THR A 283 -6.26 12.57 14.18
CA THR A 283 -5.09 12.46 13.29
C THR A 283 -4.29 11.20 13.57
N LYS A 284 -4.01 10.89 14.84
CA LYS A 284 -3.27 9.68 15.23
C LYS A 284 -4.01 8.41 14.78
N ASN A 285 -5.32 8.35 14.98
CA ASN A 285 -6.14 7.22 14.54
C ASN A 285 -6.11 7.03 13.01
N PHE A 286 -6.11 8.13 12.25
CA PHE A 286 -5.94 8.08 10.81
C PHE A 286 -4.60 7.43 10.43
N PHE A 287 -3.48 7.86 11.01
CA PHE A 287 -2.17 7.28 10.70
C PHE A 287 -2.05 5.81 11.13
N ILE A 288 -2.68 5.39 12.23
CA ILE A 288 -2.73 3.97 12.64
C ILE A 288 -3.47 3.13 11.60
N ALA A 289 -4.63 3.60 11.13
CA ALA A 289 -5.40 2.92 10.08
C ALA A 289 -4.59 2.87 8.77
N TYR A 290 -4.00 4.00 8.39
CA TYR A 290 -3.20 4.12 7.18
C TYR A 290 -1.97 3.21 7.19
N LYS A 291 -1.26 3.11 8.32
CA LYS A 291 -0.18 2.13 8.50
C LYS A 291 -0.66 0.71 8.25
N SER A 292 -1.83 0.36 8.80
CA SER A 292 -2.42 -0.97 8.63
C SER A 292 -2.77 -1.25 7.16
N SER A 293 -3.14 -0.24 6.37
CA SER A 293 -3.31 -0.38 4.92
C SER A 293 -1.97 -0.61 4.21
N ILE A 294 -0.91 0.12 4.57
CA ILE A 294 0.43 -0.08 4.01
C ILE A 294 0.96 -1.49 4.34
N ASP A 295 0.84 -1.94 5.60
CA ASP A 295 1.32 -3.26 6.03
C ASP A 295 0.59 -4.42 5.33
N ARG A 296 -0.71 -4.24 5.03
CA ARG A 296 -1.48 -5.20 4.20
C ARG A 296 -0.98 -5.23 2.75
N ALA A 297 -0.64 -4.07 2.19
CA ALA A 297 -0.06 -4.00 0.84
C ALA A 297 1.31 -4.71 0.79
N ILE A 298 2.17 -4.48 1.78
CA ILE A 298 3.47 -5.20 1.94
C ILE A 298 3.24 -6.71 1.93
N SER A 299 2.35 -7.19 2.82
CA SER A 299 2.06 -8.62 2.96
C SER A 299 1.55 -9.23 1.65
N SER A 300 0.74 -8.49 0.89
CA SER A 300 0.20 -8.94 -0.39
C SER A 300 1.31 -9.05 -1.45
N ILE A 301 2.21 -8.06 -1.52
CA ILE A 301 3.35 -8.09 -2.46
C ILE A 301 4.32 -9.22 -2.10
N ASP A 302 4.62 -9.42 -0.82
CA ASP A 302 5.49 -10.50 -0.36
C ASP A 302 4.89 -11.88 -0.69
N GLU A 303 3.56 -12.03 -0.59
CA GLU A 303 2.88 -13.26 -0.99
C GLU A 303 3.00 -13.51 -2.50
N ILE A 304 2.83 -12.47 -3.33
CA ILE A 304 3.04 -12.57 -4.79
C ILE A 304 4.48 -12.99 -5.07
N ASN A 305 5.46 -12.36 -4.43
CA ASN A 305 6.86 -12.67 -4.59
C ASN A 305 7.18 -14.13 -4.22
N ALA A 306 6.57 -14.63 -3.13
CA ALA A 306 6.68 -16.04 -2.73
C ALA A 306 6.03 -17.00 -3.74
N LYS A 307 4.93 -16.62 -4.40
CA LYS A 307 4.31 -17.40 -5.50
C LYS A 307 5.22 -17.44 -6.72
N VAL A 308 5.84 -16.31 -7.10
CA VAL A 308 6.84 -16.27 -8.18
C VAL A 308 8.00 -17.21 -7.86
N LEU A 309 8.54 -17.17 -6.65
CA LEU A 309 9.63 -18.06 -6.25
C LEU A 309 9.23 -19.54 -6.32
N ARG A 310 8.06 -19.92 -5.75
CA ARG A 310 7.57 -21.32 -5.76
C ARG A 310 7.36 -21.87 -7.16
N ASN A 311 6.78 -21.07 -8.06
CA ASN A 311 6.49 -21.49 -9.43
C ASN A 311 7.75 -21.58 -10.32
N ASN A 312 8.88 -21.02 -9.90
CA ASN A 312 10.15 -21.06 -10.66
C ASN A 312 11.20 -22.01 -10.09
N GLN A 313 10.93 -22.70 -8.97
CA GLN A 313 11.84 -23.73 -8.48
C GLN A 313 11.84 -24.98 -9.39
N PRO A 314 13.02 -25.54 -9.72
CA PRO A 314 13.11 -26.75 -10.54
C PRO A 314 12.49 -27.94 -9.83
N ALA A 315 11.70 -28.74 -10.58
CA ALA A 315 11.02 -29.94 -10.11
C ALA A 315 11.94 -31.03 -9.52
N ALA A 316 13.27 -30.88 -9.59
CA ALA A 316 14.24 -31.77 -8.96
C ALA A 316 14.11 -31.86 -7.42
N ALA A 317 13.37 -30.94 -6.79
CA ALA A 317 12.98 -31.02 -5.38
C ALA A 317 11.77 -31.94 -5.10
N MET A 318 11.11 -32.48 -6.13
CA MET A 318 10.04 -33.48 -6.03
C MET A 318 10.53 -34.78 -6.67
N GLY A 319 10.72 -35.82 -5.85
CA GLY A 319 11.47 -37.04 -6.18
C GLY A 319 11.22 -37.65 -7.57
N ASN A 320 12.33 -38.04 -8.21
CA ASN A 320 12.38 -38.64 -9.54
C ASN A 320 11.65 -39.98 -9.65
N VAL A 321 10.77 -40.10 -10.64
CA VAL A 321 10.47 -41.37 -11.32
C VAL A 321 10.51 -41.11 -12.82
N GLN A 322 11.54 -41.59 -13.51
CA GLN A 322 11.61 -41.59 -14.97
C GLN A 322 10.67 -42.68 -15.54
N PRO A 323 9.62 -42.34 -16.30
CA PRO A 323 8.84 -43.36 -17.01
C PRO A 323 9.57 -43.81 -18.28
N GLN A 324 9.60 -45.12 -18.52
CA GLN A 324 10.04 -45.66 -19.81
C GLN A 324 9.06 -45.26 -20.93
N TYR A 325 9.61 -44.74 -22.04
CA TYR A 325 8.86 -44.35 -23.22
C TYR A 325 8.30 -45.57 -23.95
N THR A 326 6.98 -45.70 -24.00
CA THR A 326 6.25 -46.62 -24.88
C THR A 326 5.29 -45.82 -25.78
N PRO A 327 4.85 -46.34 -26.94
CA PRO A 327 3.99 -45.61 -27.88
C PRO A 327 2.65 -45.14 -27.28
N ASN A 328 2.08 -45.89 -26.33
CA ASN A 328 0.89 -45.47 -25.58
C ASN A 328 1.20 -44.36 -24.57
N ASN A 329 2.38 -44.38 -23.95
CA ASN A 329 2.83 -43.28 -23.09
C ASN A 329 3.05 -41.99 -23.89
N GLN A 330 3.49 -42.08 -25.16
CA GLN A 330 3.74 -40.91 -26.00
C GLN A 330 2.46 -40.14 -26.36
N ARG A 331 1.38 -40.82 -26.76
CA ARG A 331 0.09 -40.14 -27.03
C ARG A 331 -0.47 -39.45 -25.79
N ILE A 332 -0.29 -40.06 -24.62
CA ILE A 332 -0.72 -39.49 -23.33
C ILE A 332 0.12 -38.25 -22.99
N THR A 333 1.45 -38.33 -23.14
CA THR A 333 2.36 -37.20 -22.92
C THR A 333 2.09 -36.05 -23.88
N ASP A 334 1.89 -36.32 -25.17
CA ASP A 334 1.57 -35.31 -26.18
C ASP A 334 0.25 -34.60 -25.88
N ALA A 335 -0.79 -35.35 -25.47
CA ALA A 335 -2.06 -34.77 -25.06
C ALA A 335 -1.91 -33.86 -23.83
N ARG A 336 -1.11 -34.28 -22.84
CA ARG A 336 -0.84 -33.48 -21.62
C ARG A 336 -0.08 -32.20 -21.95
N LEU A 337 0.97 -32.29 -22.77
CA LEU A 337 1.74 -31.14 -23.24
C LEU A 337 0.87 -30.15 -24.02
N LYS A 338 0.05 -30.64 -24.95
CA LYS A 338 -0.88 -29.83 -25.74
C LYS A 338 -1.88 -29.09 -24.85
N ASN A 339 -2.42 -29.77 -23.83
CA ASN A 339 -3.37 -29.16 -22.90
C ASN A 339 -2.69 -28.12 -21.99
N ALA A 340 -1.48 -28.41 -21.48
CA ALA A 340 -0.72 -27.46 -20.67
C ALA A 340 -0.31 -26.21 -21.47
N ALA A 341 0.15 -26.38 -22.71
CA ALA A 341 0.47 -25.27 -23.60
C ALA A 341 -0.76 -24.41 -23.93
N LYS A 342 -1.91 -25.03 -24.20
CA LYS A 342 -3.17 -24.29 -24.38
C LYS A 342 -3.59 -23.52 -23.13
N ALA A 343 -3.44 -24.11 -21.95
CA ALA A 343 -3.78 -23.46 -20.69
C ALA A 343 -2.90 -22.24 -20.45
N LEU A 344 -1.58 -22.38 -20.61
CA LEU A 344 -0.63 -21.27 -20.51
C LEU A 344 -0.97 -20.16 -21.50
N LYS A 345 -1.17 -20.51 -22.78
CA LYS A 345 -1.54 -19.56 -23.84
C LYS A 345 -2.80 -18.77 -23.49
N ASN A 346 -3.87 -19.47 -23.07
CA ASN A 346 -5.12 -18.84 -22.66
C ASN A 346 -4.92 -17.91 -21.45
N ASN A 347 -4.07 -18.28 -20.48
CA ASN A 347 -3.77 -17.43 -19.33
C ASN A 347 -2.98 -16.19 -19.75
N CYS A 348 -1.98 -16.32 -20.62
CA CYS A 348 -1.24 -15.19 -21.20
C CYS A 348 -2.19 -14.22 -21.92
N GLN A 349 -3.09 -14.72 -22.76
CA GLN A 349 -4.08 -13.89 -23.45
C GLN A 349 -5.02 -13.17 -22.48
N LYS A 350 -5.47 -13.87 -21.42
CA LYS A 350 -6.31 -13.28 -20.37
C LYS A 350 -5.57 -12.24 -19.52
N PHE A 351 -4.26 -12.40 -19.33
CA PHE A 351 -3.41 -11.42 -18.65
C PHE A 351 -3.21 -10.19 -19.55
N SER A 352 -2.82 -10.41 -20.81
CA SER A 352 -2.61 -9.35 -21.80
C SER A 352 -3.84 -8.48 -22.08
N ASN A 353 -5.04 -9.05 -21.96
CA ASN A 353 -6.30 -8.34 -22.18
C ASN A 353 -6.90 -7.73 -20.89
N ALA A 354 -6.30 -7.96 -19.72
CA ALA A 354 -6.74 -7.28 -18.51
C ALA A 354 -6.37 -5.79 -18.63
N GLN A 355 -7.35 -4.90 -18.46
CA GLN A 355 -7.05 -3.47 -18.27
C GLN A 355 -6.42 -3.33 -16.88
N ILE A 356 -5.16 -2.90 -16.85
CA ILE A 356 -4.45 -2.47 -15.64
C ILE A 356 -4.73 -1.00 -15.40
#